data_AF-A0A2U3CIQ0-F1
#
_entry.id   AF-A0A2U3CIQ0-F1
#
_cell.length_a   1.000
_cell.length_b   1.000
_cell.length_c   1.000
_cell.angle_alpha   90.00
_cell.angle_beta   90.00
_cell.angle_gamma   90.00
#
_symmetry.space_group_name_H-M   'P 1'
#
loop_
_entity.id
_entity.type
_entity.pdbx_description
1 polymer ?
#
loop_
_entity_poly.entity_id
_entity_poly.type
_entity_poly.pdbx_seq_one_letter_code
_entity_poly.pdbx_strand_id
1 'polypeptide(L)' 'MAMNQQLSENKNIIIAVLQRNNRSMTLLALKKESKLANLYFFQALNVLKEKKIIKEEKRAKLTIISFVH' A
#
# COMPACT_ATOMS: atom_id res chain seq x y z
N MET A 1 -9.50 17.11 -11.40
CA MET A 1 -8.77 17.16 -10.11
C MET A 1 -9.11 16.01 -9.15
N ALA A 2 -10.31 15.39 -9.21
CA ALA A 2 -10.73 14.33 -8.28
C ALA A 2 -9.89 13.02 -8.31
N MET A 3 -9.35 12.62 -9.47
CA MET A 3 -8.62 11.35 -9.62
C MET A 3 -7.29 11.31 -8.83
N ASN A 4 -6.63 12.45 -8.65
CA ASN A 4 -5.40 12.55 -7.86
C ASN A 4 -5.66 12.49 -6.35
N GLN A 5 -6.82 12.97 -5.90
CA GLN A 5 -7.19 12.94 -4.48
C GLN A 5 -7.50 11.51 -4.02
N GLN A 6 -8.31 10.78 -4.80
CA GLN A 6 -8.64 9.38 -4.52
C GLN A 6 -7.39 8.48 -4.45
N LEU A 7 -6.45 8.65 -5.40
CA LEU A 7 -5.20 7.88 -5.39
C LEU A 7 -4.36 8.21 -4.14
N SER A 8 -4.37 9.46 -3.69
CA SER A 8 -3.69 9.86 -2.45
C SER A 8 -4.26 9.16 -1.23
N GLU A 9 -5.58 9.17 -1.09
CA GLU A 9 -6.29 8.49 0.01
C GLU A 9 -6.04 6.98 0.01
N ASN A 10 -6.11 6.33 -1.16
CA ASN A 10 -5.86 4.90 -1.29
C ASN A 10 -4.44 4.51 -0.86
N LYS A 11 -3.43 5.33 -1.19
CA LYS A 11 -2.05 5.13 -0.72
C LYS A 11 -1.97 5.25 0.81
N ASN A 12 -2.61 6.27 1.38
CA ASN A 12 -2.61 6.50 2.82
C ASN A 12 -3.28 5.33 3.57
N ILE A 13 -4.36 4.77 3.03
CA ILE A 13 -5.00 3.56 3.56
C ILE A 13 -4.01 2.39 3.58
N ILE A 14 -3.34 2.11 2.46
CA ILE A 14 -2.34 1.03 2.39
C ILE A 14 -1.21 1.22 3.41
N ILE A 15 -0.67 2.43 3.52
CA ILE A 15 0.40 2.76 4.48
C ILE A 15 -0.11 2.57 5.91
N ALA A 16 -1.28 3.08 6.25
CA ALA A 16 -1.86 2.98 7.60
C ALA A 16 -2.09 1.51 8.01
N VAL A 17 -2.59 0.68 7.10
CA VAL A 17 -2.79 -0.75 7.35
C VAL A 17 -1.45 -1.44 7.63
N LEU A 18 -0.41 -1.17 6.82
CA LEU A 18 0.92 -1.72 7.06
C LEU A 18 1.50 -1.21 8.39
N GLN A 19 1.37 0.08 8.71
CA GLN A 19 1.85 0.65 9.98
C GLN A 19 1.22 -0.02 11.20
N ARG A 20 -0.09 -0.32 11.15
CA ARG A 20 -0.81 -1.06 12.20
C ARG A 20 -0.37 -2.52 12.32
N ASN A 21 0.18 -3.11 11.25
CA ASN A 21 0.62 -4.49 11.18
C ASN A 21 2.16 -4.59 11.14
N ASN A 22 2.85 -3.94 12.08
CA ASN A 22 4.32 -4.00 12.21
C ASN A 22 5.08 -3.65 10.92
N ARG A 23 4.52 -2.76 10.11
CA ARG A 23 5.06 -2.28 8.83
C ARG A 23 5.24 -3.36 7.77
N SER A 24 4.67 -4.55 7.97
CA SER A 24 4.89 -5.67 7.07
C SER A 24 3.72 -6.65 7.04
N MET A 25 3.26 -6.99 5.84
CA MET A 25 2.13 -7.92 5.69
C MET A 25 2.12 -8.59 4.32
N THR A 26 1.48 -9.76 4.18
CA THR A 26 1.31 -10.40 2.87
C THR A 26 0.36 -9.59 1.98
N LEU A 27 0.57 -9.64 0.66
CA LEU A 27 -0.26 -8.95 -0.34
C LEU A 27 -1.75 -9.28 -0.16
N LEU A 28 -2.07 -10.55 0.09
CA LEU A 28 -3.43 -11.04 0.32
C LEU A 28 -4.06 -10.43 1.57
N ALA A 29 -3.34 -10.44 2.69
CA ALA A 29 -3.82 -9.83 3.93
C ALA A 29 -3.97 -8.31 3.77
N LEU A 30 -3.04 -7.65 3.08
CA LEU A 30 -3.09 -6.20 2.84
C LEU A 30 -4.29 -5.79 2.00
N LYS A 31 -4.57 -6.57 0.96
CA LYS A 31 -5.75 -6.37 0.13
C LYS A 31 -7.04 -6.54 0.94
N LYS A 32 -7.11 -7.57 1.78
CA LYS A 32 -8.28 -7.82 2.63
C LYS A 32 -8.51 -6.71 3.67
N GLU A 33 -7.45 -6.29 4.36
CA GLU A 33 -7.51 -5.27 5.42
C GLU A 33 -7.76 -3.86 4.87
N SER A 34 -7.21 -3.52 3.69
CA SER A 34 -7.42 -2.21 3.08
C SER A 34 -8.85 -1.98 2.57
N LYS A 35 -9.62 -3.05 2.32
CA LYS A 35 -11.00 -3.00 1.81
C LYS A 35 -11.15 -2.16 0.52
N LEU A 36 -10.07 -1.98 -0.22
CA LEU A 36 -10.05 -1.24 -1.48
C LEU A 36 -10.50 -2.14 -2.63
N ALA A 37 -11.19 -1.58 -3.62
CA ALA A 37 -11.46 -2.29 -4.86
C ALA A 37 -10.13 -2.65 -5.57
N ASN A 38 -10.10 -3.80 -6.25
CA ASN A 38 -8.89 -4.35 -6.86
C ASN A 38 -8.10 -3.33 -7.69
N LEU A 39 -8.80 -2.59 -8.56
CA LEU A 39 -8.18 -1.61 -9.46
C LEU A 39 -7.42 -0.55 -8.66
N TYR A 40 -8.09 0.05 -7.68
CA TYR A 40 -7.54 1.11 -6.85
C TYR A 40 -6.42 0.63 -5.93
N PHE A 41 -6.55 -0.58 -5.40
CA PHE A 41 -5.51 -1.21 -4.59
C PHE A 41 -4.21 -1.36 -5.38
N PHE A 42 -4.28 -1.94 -6.59
CA PHE A 42 -3.08 -2.16 -7.41
C PHE A 42 -2.49 -0.85 -7.93
N GLN A 43 -3.32 0.13 -8.31
CA GLN A 43 -2.85 1.47 -8.69
C GLN A 43 -2.06 2.13 -7.55
N ALA A 44 -2.62 2.17 -6.34
CA ALA A 44 -1.95 2.75 -5.18
C ALA A 44 -0.69 1.97 -4.80
N LEU A 45 -0.74 0.64 -4.82
CA LEU A 45 0.39 -0.23 -4.50
C LEU A 45 1.55 -0.04 -5.48
N ASN A 46 1.28 0.06 -6.78
CA ASN A 46 2.32 0.27 -7.79
C ASN A 46 3.04 1.60 -7.58
N VAL A 47 2.30 2.68 -7.31
CA VAL A 47 2.91 3.99 -7.01
C VAL A 47 3.78 3.93 -5.75
N LEU A 48 3.35 3.21 -4.70
CA LEU A 48 4.15 3.04 -3.48
C LEU A 48 5.42 2.23 -3.71
N LYS A 49 5.39 1.24 -4.61
CA LYS A 49 6.56 0.46 -5.02
C LYS A 49 7.52 1.30 -5.87
N GLU A 50 7.01 2.03 -6.86
CA GLU A 50 7.80 2.94 -7.71
C GLU A 50 8.53 4.01 -6.88
N LYS A 51 7.83 4.57 -5.88
CA LYS A 51 8.42 5.53 -4.93
C LYS A 51 9.33 4.90 -3.88
N LYS A 52 9.56 3.57 -3.93
CA LYS A 52 10.35 2.82 -2.96
C LYS A 52 9.90 3.04 -1.51
N ILE A 53 8.59 3.25 -1.30
CA ILE A 53 7.99 3.32 0.04
C ILE A 53 7.73 1.91 0.55
N ILE A 54 7.28 1.02 -0.33
CA ILE A 54 7.02 -0.38 -0.03
C ILE A 54 7.90 -1.25 -0.92
N LYS A 55 8.47 -2.31 -0.34
CA LYS A 55 9.17 -3.36 -1.05
C LYS A 55 8.39 -4.66 -0.97
N GLU A 56 8.31 -5.36 -2.09
CA GLU A 56 7.86 -6.75 -2.10
C GLU A 56 9.05 -7.69 -1.91
N GLU A 57 8.94 -8.54 -0.92
CA GLU A 57 9.88 -9.59 -0.57
C GLU A 57 9.36 -10.96 -1.04
N LYS A 58 10.15 -12.02 -0.82
CA LYS A 58 9.73 -13.40 -1.11
C LYS A 58 8.37 -13.70 -0.47
N ARG A 59 7.56 -14.53 -1.14
CA ARG A 59 6.21 -14.94 -0.71
C ARG A 59 5.19 -13.80 -0.68
N ALA A 60 5.32 -12.81 -1.56
CA ALA A 60 4.41 -11.66 -1.67
C ALA A 60 4.24 -10.88 -0.35
N LYS A 61 5.30 -10.81 0.45
CA LYS A 61 5.35 -10.02 1.67
C LYS A 61 5.69 -8.58 1.31
N LEU A 62 4.88 -7.62 1.74
CA LEU A 62 5.06 -6.20 1.51
C LEU A 62 5.52 -5.53 2.79
N THR A 63 6.63 -4.81 2.73
CA THR A 63 7.24 -4.13 3.89
C THR A 63 7.47 -2.67 3.57
N ILE A 64 7.13 -1.77 4.51
CA ILE A 64 7.47 -0.34 4.40
C ILE A 64 8.98 -0.20 4.59
N ILE A 65 9.67 0.37 3.60
CA ILE A 65 11.13 0.55 3.57
C ILE A 65 11.55 2.02 3.55
N SER A 66 10.63 2.96 3.40
CA SER A 66 10.90 4.39 3.48
C SER A 66 9.80 5.12 4.25
N PHE A 67 10.21 6.05 5.10
CA PHE A 67 9.30 6.91 5.85
C PHE A 67 8.97 8.14 5.02
N VAL A 68 7.70 8.28 4.64
CA VAL A 68 7.17 9.57 4.25
C VAL A 68 6.95 10.34 5.57
N HIS A 69 7.82 11.33 5.85
CA HIS A 69 7.62 12.29 6.94
C HIS A 69 6.46 13.23 6.61
#